data_AF-A0A839IWV2-F1
#
_entry.id   AF-A0A839IWV2-F1
#
_cell.length_a   1.000
_cell.length_b   1.000
_cell.length_c   1.000
_cell.angle_alpha   90.00
_cell.angle_beta   90.00
_cell.angle_gamma   90.00
#
_symmetry.space_group_name_H-M   'P 1'
#
loop_
_entity.id
_entity.type
_entity.pdbx_description
1 polymer ?
#
loop_
_entity_poly.entity_id
_entity_poly.type
_entity_poly.pdbx_seq_one_letter_code
_entity_poly.pdbx_strand_id
1 'polypeptide(L)'
;GKSGKATVNVDLNYGVQNWDKIQAAGAQEYIEIINTRRANDGTAPLFNPDDFGAGTDWWDEVVVDYAPVTNANVRASGGSDNIKYSGSLSFFDQQSNYDKGWYQRVT
;
A
#
# COMPACT_ATOMS: atom_id res chain seq x y z
N GLY A 1 -13.66 41.91 -7.88
CA GLY A 1 -13.05 40.81 -8.65
C GLY A 1 -13.61 40.86 -10.05
N LYS A 2 -12.77 40.79 -11.09
CA LYS A 2 -13.21 41.03 -12.47
C LYS A 2 -14.11 39.89 -12.98
N SER A 3 -15.24 40.29 -13.56
CA SER A 3 -16.11 39.50 -14.43
C SER A 3 -15.31 38.71 -15.49
N GLY A 4 -15.64 37.42 -15.68
CA GLY A 4 -15.64 36.82 -17.02
C GLY A 4 -14.38 36.15 -17.57
N LYS A 5 -13.67 35.28 -16.83
CA LYS A 5 -12.83 34.26 -17.50
C LYS A 5 -13.13 32.87 -17.00
N ALA A 6 -13.53 31.99 -17.92
CA ALA A 6 -13.55 30.56 -17.67
C ALA A 6 -12.11 30.09 -17.45
N THR A 7 -11.87 29.40 -16.35
CA THR A 7 -10.61 28.75 -16.02
C THR A 7 -10.80 27.26 -16.11
N VAL A 8 -9.87 26.58 -16.76
CA VAL A 8 -9.79 25.12 -16.80
C VAL A 8 -8.48 24.72 -16.15
N ASN A 9 -8.58 23.87 -15.14
CA ASN A 9 -7.46 23.29 -14.41
C ASN A 9 -7.44 21.80 -14.69
N VAL A 10 -6.25 21.28 -14.98
CA VAL A 10 -6.01 19.85 -15.20
C VAL A 10 -4.84 19.45 -14.33
N ASP A 11 -5.08 18.50 -13.43
CA ASP A 11 -4.08 17.95 -12.52
C ASP A 11 -3.92 16.46 -12.80
N LEU A 12 -2.71 16.03 -13.13
CA LEU A 12 -2.38 14.63 -13.36
C LEU A 12 -1.24 14.23 -12.42
N ASN A 13 -1.44 13.17 -11.65
CA ASN A 13 -0.45 12.66 -10.71
C ASN A 13 -0.28 11.15 -10.88
N TYR A 14 0.97 10.72 -10.82
CA TYR A 14 1.36 9.31 -10.85
C TYR A 14 2.41 9.07 -9.78
N GLY A 15 2.24 8.01 -9.00
CA GLY A 15 3.18 7.60 -7.96
C GLY A 15 3.22 6.09 -7.81
N VAL A 16 4.25 5.61 -7.12
CA VAL A 16 4.38 4.20 -6.75
C VAL A 16 4.58 4.13 -5.24
N GLN A 17 3.85 3.24 -4.58
CA GLN A 17 3.94 2.99 -3.16
C GLN A 17 4.68 1.68 -2.91
N ASN A 18 5.60 1.68 -1.95
CA ASN A 18 6.36 0.51 -1.51
C ASN A 18 6.31 0.41 0.01
N TRP A 19 6.40 -0.80 0.55
CA TRP A 19 6.53 -1.06 1.99
C TRP A 19 7.87 -1.72 2.29
N ASP A 20 8.48 -1.33 3.40
CA ASP A 20 9.73 -1.94 3.85
C ASP A 20 9.47 -3.33 4.40
N LYS A 21 10.29 -4.29 3.95
CA LYS A 21 10.20 -5.69 4.38
C LYS A 21 10.45 -5.84 5.88
N ILE A 22 9.47 -6.41 6.57
CA ILE A 22 9.63 -6.78 7.98
C ILE A 22 10.51 -8.03 8.06
N GLN A 23 11.58 -7.96 8.86
CA GLN A 23 12.45 -9.10 9.15
C GLN A 23 11.77 -10.00 10.18
N ALA A 24 10.87 -10.86 9.70
CA ALA A 24 10.24 -11.89 10.52
C ALA A 24 11.21 -13.06 10.75
N ALA A 25 11.12 -13.68 11.92
CA ALA A 25 11.94 -14.85 12.22
C ALA A 25 11.59 -16.02 11.30
N GLY A 26 12.62 -16.62 10.71
CA GLY A 26 12.46 -17.86 9.94
C GLY A 26 12.13 -19.06 10.84
N ALA A 27 11.82 -20.21 10.23
CA ALA A 27 11.50 -21.43 10.96
C ALA A 27 12.63 -21.86 11.93
N GLN A 28 13.89 -21.75 11.48
CA GLN A 28 15.06 -22.13 12.28
C GLN A 28 15.26 -21.21 13.50
N GLU A 29 15.18 -19.90 13.30
CA GLU A 29 15.31 -18.92 14.40
C GLU A 29 14.20 -19.10 15.44
N TYR A 30 12.97 -19.37 15.00
CA TYR A 30 11.88 -19.68 15.91
C TYR A 30 12.16 -20.94 16.76
N ILE A 31 12.64 -22.01 16.12
CA ILE A 31 13.00 -23.27 16.79
C ILE A 31 14.12 -23.03 17.81
N GLU A 32 15.16 -22.29 17.43
CA GLU A 32 16.29 -21.95 18.30
C GLU A 32 15.80 -21.23 19.56
N ILE A 33 14.95 -20.21 19.41
CA ILE A 33 14.41 -19.43 20.54
C ILE A 33 13.59 -20.34 21.47
N ILE A 34 12.70 -21.18 20.92
CA ILE A 34 11.85 -22.08 21.72
C ILE A 34 12.69 -23.12 22.46
N ASN A 35 13.66 -23.75 21.79
CA ASN A 35 14.51 -24.76 22.43
C ASN A 35 15.43 -24.13 23.48
N THR A 36 15.97 -22.94 23.22
CA THR A 36 16.80 -22.19 24.19
C THR A 36 15.99 -21.84 25.44
N ARG A 37 14.75 -21.36 25.27
CA ARG A 37 13.84 -21.13 26.40
C ARG A 37 13.63 -22.42 27.20
N ARG A 38 13.33 -23.54 26.54
CA ARG A 38 13.07 -24.81 27.21
C ARG A 38 14.28 -25.32 27.98
N ALA A 39 15.48 -25.18 27.41
CA ALA A 39 16.73 -25.50 28.08
C ALA A 39 16.93 -24.65 29.35
N ASN A 40 16.63 -23.34 29.28
CA ASN A 40 16.67 -22.46 30.46
C ASN A 40 15.62 -22.83 31.52
N ASP A 41 14.46 -23.33 31.09
CA ASP A 41 13.40 -23.84 31.97
C ASP A 41 13.70 -25.28 32.49
N GLY A 42 14.84 -25.87 32.13
CA GLY A 42 15.23 -27.23 32.54
C GLY A 42 14.44 -28.36 31.87
N THR A 43 13.75 -28.06 30.76
CA THR A 43 12.93 -28.99 30.00
C THR A 43 13.59 -29.38 28.69
N ALA A 44 13.31 -30.60 28.20
CA ALA A 44 13.86 -31.08 26.94
C ALA A 44 13.41 -30.19 25.76
N PRO A 45 14.25 -30.06 24.70
CA PRO A 45 13.88 -29.40 23.45
C PRO A 45 12.56 -29.93 22.88
N LEU A 46 11.77 -29.04 22.27
CA LEU A 46 10.46 -29.40 21.70
C LEU A 46 10.56 -29.82 20.24
N PHE A 47 11.46 -29.19 19.49
CA PHE A 47 11.60 -29.37 18.05
C PHE A 47 13.02 -29.78 17.69
N ASN A 48 13.18 -30.69 16.74
CA ASN A 48 14.47 -30.95 16.11
C ASN A 48 14.63 -30.02 14.89
N PRO A 49 15.65 -29.14 14.82
CA PRO A 49 15.84 -28.25 13.68
C PRO A 49 15.91 -28.96 12.32
N ASP A 50 16.48 -30.17 12.28
CA ASP A 50 16.65 -30.94 11.04
C ASP A 50 15.32 -31.41 10.42
N ASP A 51 14.24 -31.42 11.20
CA ASP A 51 12.91 -31.80 10.73
C ASP A 51 12.24 -30.67 9.92
N PHE A 52 12.83 -29.45 9.90
CA PHE A 52 12.24 -28.26 9.29
C PHE A 52 13.19 -27.62 8.27
N GLY A 53 12.67 -27.34 7.08
CA GLY A 53 13.37 -26.53 6.07
C GLY A 53 13.30 -25.02 6.37
N ALA A 54 13.65 -24.20 5.38
CA ALA A 54 13.62 -22.73 5.49
C ALA A 54 12.21 -22.15 5.74
N GLY A 55 11.16 -22.87 5.34
CA GLY A 55 9.77 -22.41 5.43
C GLY A 55 9.37 -21.51 4.26
N THR A 56 8.19 -20.89 4.37
CA THR A 56 7.67 -19.93 3.40
C THR A 56 7.91 -18.52 3.91
N ASP A 57 8.52 -17.66 3.09
CA ASP A 57 8.55 -16.23 3.35
C ASP A 57 7.20 -15.62 2.95
N TRP A 58 6.31 -15.50 3.93
CA TRP A 58 4.98 -14.96 3.69
C TRP A 58 4.98 -13.49 3.27
N TRP A 59 6.04 -12.72 3.57
CA TRP A 59 6.14 -11.34 3.08
C TRP A 59 6.25 -11.33 1.57
N ASP A 60 7.18 -12.10 1.02
CA ASP A 60 7.42 -12.15 -0.43
C ASP A 60 6.25 -12.80 -1.17
N GLU A 61 5.45 -13.62 -0.49
CA GLU A 61 4.27 -14.27 -1.10
C GLU A 61 3.06 -13.34 -1.21
N VAL A 62 2.91 -12.34 -0.31
CA VAL A 62 1.68 -11.53 -0.24
C VAL A 62 1.91 -10.04 -0.47
N VAL A 63 3.13 -9.55 -0.34
CA VAL A 63 3.48 -8.14 -0.52
C VAL A 63 4.12 -7.94 -1.89
N VAL A 64 3.61 -6.97 -2.64
CA VAL A 64 4.14 -6.51 -3.92
C VAL A 64 4.84 -5.17 -3.77
N ASP A 65 6.03 -5.09 -4.33
CA ASP A 65 6.88 -3.89 -4.33
C ASP A 65 6.43 -2.82 -5.33
N TYR A 66 5.41 -3.10 -6.14
CA TYR A 66 4.92 -2.17 -7.16
C TYR A 66 3.42 -1.95 -7.02
N ALA A 67 3.06 -0.91 -6.26
CA ALA A 67 1.67 -0.49 -6.09
C ALA A 67 1.46 0.92 -6.66
N PRO A 68 1.08 1.05 -7.96
CA PRO A 68 0.88 2.35 -8.59
C PRO A 68 -0.38 3.06 -8.06
N VAL A 69 -0.26 4.39 -7.96
CA VAL A 69 -1.35 5.31 -7.60
C VAL A 69 -1.46 6.36 -8.69
N THR A 70 -2.64 6.53 -9.26
CA THR A 70 -2.92 7.49 -10.33
C THR A 70 -4.08 8.39 -9.95
N ASN A 71 -3.96 9.68 -10.28
CA ASN A 71 -5.01 10.66 -10.09
C ASN A 71 -5.09 11.57 -11.30
N ALA A 72 -6.30 11.78 -11.82
CA ALA A 72 -6.60 12.75 -12.84
C ALA A 72 -7.76 13.64 -12.40
N ASN A 73 -7.54 14.95 -12.30
CA ASN A 73 -8.57 15.94 -12.01
C ASN A 73 -8.71 16.91 -13.17
N VAL A 74 -9.95 17.16 -13.58
CA VAL A 74 -10.29 18.23 -14.52
C VAL A 74 -11.34 19.09 -13.85
N ARG A 75 -11.05 20.38 -13.69
CA ARG A 75 -11.98 21.35 -13.09
C ARG A 75 -12.16 22.54 -14.02
N ALA A 76 -13.41 22.86 -14.32
CA ALA A 76 -13.78 24.04 -15.07
C ALA A 76 -14.65 24.96 -14.19
N SER A 77 -14.29 26.24 -14.12
CA SER A 77 -15.05 27.23 -13.36
C SER A 77 -15.07 28.57 -14.08
N GLY A 78 -16.16 29.32 -13.92
CA GLY A 78 -16.31 30.63 -14.54
C GLY A 78 -17.51 31.38 -13.97
N GLY A 79 -17.58 32.67 -14.27
CA GLY A 79 -18.73 33.48 -13.85
C GLY A 79 -18.60 34.94 -14.27
N SER A 80 -19.75 35.59 -14.43
CA SER A 80 -19.88 37.04 -14.59
C SER A 80 -20.47 37.65 -13.31
N ASP A 81 -20.75 38.96 -13.32
CA ASP A 81 -21.18 39.72 -12.15
C ASP A 81 -22.46 39.21 -11.49
N ASN A 82 -23.30 38.44 -12.22
CA ASN A 82 -24.58 37.94 -11.73
C ASN A 82 -24.73 36.40 -11.72
N ILE A 83 -23.82 35.63 -12.31
CA ILE A 83 -23.91 34.15 -12.38
C ILE A 83 -22.52 33.52 -12.24
N LYS A 84 -22.40 32.47 -11.40
CA LYS A 84 -21.20 31.64 -11.25
C LYS A 84 -21.54 30.18 -11.55
N TYR A 85 -20.65 29.47 -12.24
CA TYR A 85 -20.76 28.05 -12.52
C TYR A 85 -19.42 27.33 -12.30
N SER A 86 -19.48 26.08 -11.86
CA SER A 86 -18.31 25.22 -11.72
C SER A 86 -18.70 23.76 -11.90
N GLY A 87 -17.84 23.01 -12.57
CA GLY A 87 -17.93 21.56 -12.69
C GLY A 87 -16.54 20.94 -12.55
N SER A 88 -16.48 19.71 -12.07
CA SER A 88 -15.24 18.94 -12.02
C SER A 88 -15.50 17.47 -12.32
N LEU A 89 -14.50 16.83 -12.91
CA LEU A 89 -14.41 15.39 -13.07
C LEU A 89 -13.08 14.93 -12.46
N SER A 90 -13.12 13.86 -11.70
CA SER A 90 -11.99 13.30 -10.98
C SER A 90 -11.97 11.79 -11.18
N PHE A 91 -10.80 11.26 -11.51
CA PHE A 91 -10.52 9.83 -11.54
C PHE A 91 -9.37 9.56 -10.57
N PHE A 92 -9.54 8.54 -9.73
CA PHE A 92 -8.54 8.07 -8.80
C PHE A 92 -8.46 6.55 -8.86
N ASP A 93 -7.26 6.02 -8.96
CA ASP A 93 -6.97 4.58 -8.93
C ASP A 93 -5.74 4.33 -8.07
N GLN A 94 -5.87 3.44 -7.11
CA GLN A 94 -4.79 3.03 -6.21
C GLN A 94 -4.74 1.51 -6.17
N GLN A 95 -3.59 0.96 -6.50
CA GLN A 95 -3.26 -0.44 -6.23
C GLN A 95 -2.73 -0.58 -4.80
N SER A 96 -2.95 -1.74 -4.19
CA SER A 96 -2.40 -2.08 -2.88
C SER A 96 -1.00 -2.66 -3.02
N ASN A 97 -0.21 -2.54 -1.95
CA ASN A 97 1.02 -3.32 -1.78
C ASN A 97 0.76 -4.78 -1.40
N TYR A 98 -0.49 -5.21 -1.28
CA TYR A 98 -0.82 -6.63 -1.24
C TYR A 98 -1.11 -7.14 -2.65
N ASP A 99 -0.78 -8.41 -2.90
CA ASP A 99 -1.06 -9.10 -4.18
C ASP A 99 -2.55 -8.98 -4.58
N LYS A 100 -3.44 -8.83 -3.59
CA LYS A 100 -4.87 -8.56 -3.81
C LYS A 100 -5.33 -7.32 -3.06
N GLY A 101 -5.69 -6.29 -3.82
CA GLY A 101 -6.41 -5.11 -3.32
C GLY A 101 -6.25 -3.90 -4.24
N TRP A 102 -7.35 -3.21 -4.51
CA TRP A 102 -7.34 -1.95 -5.27
C TRP A 102 -8.52 -1.08 -4.87
N TYR A 103 -8.41 0.23 -5.10
CA TYR A 103 -9.47 1.20 -4.89
C TYR A 103 -9.56 2.16 -6.07
N GLN A 104 -10.76 2.28 -6.63
CA GLN A 104 -11.04 3.23 -7.72
C GLN A 104 -12.24 4.10 -7.38
N ARG A 105 -12.18 5.37 -7.80
CA ARG A 105 -13.29 6.31 -7.68
C ARG A 105 -13.34 7.26 -8.86
N VAL A 106 -14.56 7.46 -9.37
CA VAL A 106 -14.91 8.50 -10.33
C VAL A 106 -15.85 9.48 -9.64
N THR A 107 -15.63 10.80 -9.82
CA THR A 107 -16.46 11.86 -9.21
C THR A 107 -16.60 13.04 -10.14
#